data_AF-A0A2G5WRW3-F1
#
_entry.id   AF-A0A2G5WRW3-F1
#
_cell.length_a   1.000
_cell.length_b   1.000
_cell.length_c   1.000
_cell.angle_alpha   90.00
_cell.angle_beta   90.00
_cell.angle_gamma   90.00
#
_symmetry.space_group_name_H-M   'P 1'
#
loop_
_entity.id
_entity.type
_entity.pdbx_description
1 polymer ?
#
loop_
_entity_poly.entity_id
_entity_poly.type
_entity_poly.pdbx_seq_one_letter_code
_entity_poly.pdbx_strand_id
1 'polypeptide(L)'
;MKHEAKSKEFEKEITDLKAKNSNLSDEVLTLKDKIASNNSPSVSSLSSNESGYSSNNSVSNTGQSYYQNCTAAKAAGAAPVYSDDPGYGPHLDRDGDGVGCE
;
A
#
# COMPACT_ATOMS: atom_id res chain seq x y z
N MET A 1 45.57 29.02 5.68
CA MET A 1 44.36 29.83 5.43
C MET A 1 43.34 29.14 4.51
N LYS A 2 43.68 28.65 3.30
CA LYS A 2 42.70 28.03 2.38
C LYS A 2 42.07 26.71 2.86
N HIS A 3 42.84 25.84 3.52
CA HIS A 3 42.33 24.55 4.03
C HIS A 3 41.34 24.72 5.20
N GLU A 4 41.51 25.76 6.01
CA GLU A 4 40.66 26.02 7.17
C GLU A 4 39.27 26.54 6.76
N ALA A 5 39.20 27.38 5.72
CA ALA A 5 37.93 27.86 5.18
C ALA A 5 37.09 26.70 4.61
N LYS A 6 37.72 25.78 3.87
CA LYS A 6 37.05 24.59 3.33
C LYS A 6 36.58 23.63 4.41
N SER A 7 37.36 23.49 5.50
CA SER A 7 36.95 22.70 6.67
C SER A 7 35.70 23.28 7.34
N LYS A 8 35.61 24.61 7.49
CA LYS A 8 34.45 25.28 8.08
C LYS A 8 33.21 25.18 7.20
N GLU A 9 33.40 25.19 5.89
CA GLU A 9 32.31 25.03 4.91
C GLU A 9 31.71 23.61 4.97
N PHE A 10 32.55 22.58 5.06
CA PHE A 10 32.06 21.21 5.23
C PHE A 10 31.36 20.98 6.56
N GLU A 11 31.84 21.56 7.66
CA GLU A 11 31.15 21.48 8.96
C GLU A 11 29.76 22.12 8.92
N LYS A 12 29.63 23.24 8.20
CA LYS A 12 28.34 23.90 7.97
C LYS A 12 27.40 22.99 7.17
N GLU A 13 27.91 22.39 6.08
CA GLU A 13 27.13 21.47 5.25
C GLU A 13 26.68 20.22 6.03
N ILE A 14 27.56 19.65 6.87
CA ILE A 14 27.21 18.54 7.76
C ILE A 14 26.09 18.93 8.72
N THR A 15 26.14 20.14 9.28
CA THR A 15 25.11 20.64 10.20
C THR A 15 23.77 20.84 9.49
N ASP A 16 23.80 21.44 8.29
CA ASP A 16 22.60 21.65 7.47
C ASP A 16 21.98 20.32 7.04
N LEU A 17 22.80 19.33 6.68
CA LEU A 17 22.34 17.97 6.34
C LEU A 17 21.72 17.26 7.54
N LYS A 18 22.31 17.38 8.73
CA LYS A 18 21.74 16.83 9.97
C LYS A 18 20.38 17.44 10.27
N ALA A 19 20.23 18.76 10.13
CA ALA A 19 18.96 19.43 10.34
C ALA A 19 17.89 18.98 9.33
N LYS A 20 18.25 18.85 8.04
CA LYS A 20 17.37 18.31 7.00
C LYS A 20 16.92 16.88 7.31
N ASN A 21 17.83 16.02 7.79
CA ASN A 21 17.49 14.66 8.16
C ASN A 21 16.56 14.59 9.38
N SER A 22 16.71 15.48 10.35
CA SER A 22 15.76 15.59 11.47
C SER A 22 14.38 15.97 10.98
N ASN A 23 14.26 17.01 10.16
CA ASN A 23 12.98 17.48 9.63
C ASN A 23 12.29 16.41 8.77
N LEU A 24 13.06 15.70 7.93
CA LEU A 24 12.52 14.58 7.13
C LEU A 24 12.03 13.44 8.01
N SER A 25 12.73 13.15 9.12
CA SER A 25 12.29 12.12 10.07
C SER A 25 10.98 12.52 10.73
N ASP A 26 10.83 13.78 11.13
CA ASP A 26 9.58 14.31 11.70
C ASP A 26 8.44 14.25 10.68
N GLU A 27 8.70 14.63 9.43
CA GLU A 27 7.70 14.56 8.36
C GLU A 27 7.25 13.12 8.10
N VAL A 28 8.17 12.16 8.04
CA VAL A 28 7.84 10.73 7.90
C VAL A 28 6.98 10.23 9.04
N LEU A 29 7.26 10.63 10.28
CA LEU A 29 6.42 10.28 11.44
C LEU A 29 5.00 10.84 11.27
N THR A 30 4.86 12.10 10.87
CA THR A 30 3.52 12.69 10.64
C THR A 30 2.76 12.01 9.51
N LEU A 31 3.44 11.61 8.44
CA LEU A 31 2.83 10.90 7.32
C LEU A 31 2.38 9.50 7.75
N LYS A 32 3.18 8.82 8.59
CA LYS A 32 2.83 7.52 9.16
C LYS A 32 1.58 7.59 10.04
N ASP A 33 1.47 8.62 10.88
CA ASP A 33 0.29 8.85 11.72
C ASP A 33 -0.97 9.16 10.90
N LYS A 34 -0.83 9.92 9.81
CA LYS A 34 -1.92 10.18 8.85
C LYS A 34 -2.38 8.90 8.16
N ILE A 35 -1.46 8.03 7.75
CA ILE A 35 -1.80 6.72 7.16
C ILE A 35 -2.51 5.83 8.19
N ALA A 36 -2.02 5.76 9.43
CA ALA A 36 -2.67 4.99 10.50
C ALA A 36 -4.09 5.50 10.81
N SER A 37 -4.32 6.81 10.71
CA SER A 37 -5.63 7.42 10.89
C SER A 37 -6.59 7.14 9.73
N ASN A 38 -6.07 7.11 8.49
CA ASN A 38 -6.86 6.79 7.30
C ASN A 38 -7.16 5.29 7.16
N ASN A 39 -6.34 4.43 7.76
CA ASN A 39 -6.49 2.98 7.77
C ASN A 39 -7.06 2.44 9.08
N SER A 40 -7.75 3.25 9.90
CA SER A 40 -8.45 2.74 11.07
C SER A 40 -9.48 1.70 10.62
N PRO A 41 -9.23 0.40 10.80
CA PRO A 41 -10.24 -0.59 10.56
C PRO A 41 -11.17 -0.45 11.76
N SER A 42 -12.38 0.06 11.53
CA SER A 42 -13.48 -0.15 12.46
C SER A 42 -13.79 -1.65 12.49
N VAL A 43 -12.91 -2.43 13.12
CA VAL A 43 -13.04 -3.87 13.37
C VAL A 43 -13.10 -4.09 14.87
N SER A 44 -14.06 -3.43 15.50
CA SER A 44 -14.64 -3.91 16.74
C SER A 44 -15.63 -5.02 16.42
N SER A 45 -15.11 -6.23 16.16
CA SER A 45 -15.76 -7.49 16.55
C SER A 45 -14.88 -8.67 16.18
N LEU A 46 -14.31 -9.28 17.22
CA LEU A 46 -13.89 -10.66 17.17
C LEU A 46 -15.08 -11.53 16.76
N SER A 47 -14.88 -12.45 15.82
CA SER A 47 -15.52 -13.76 15.91
C SER A 47 -14.63 -14.82 15.29
N SER A 48 -14.24 -15.74 16.15
CA SER A 48 -13.58 -17.01 15.88
C SER A 48 -14.41 -17.90 14.96
N ASN A 49 -13.70 -18.82 14.27
CA ASN A 49 -14.19 -20.03 13.59
C ASN A 49 -15.09 -19.77 12.37
N GLU A 50 -14.99 -20.48 11.23
CA GLU A 50 -14.87 -21.92 11.07
C GLU A 50 -14.48 -22.27 9.63
N SER A 51 -13.77 -23.38 9.49
CA SER A 51 -13.48 -24.08 8.24
C SER A 51 -14.74 -24.51 7.48
N GLY A 52 -14.67 -24.54 6.15
CA GLY A 52 -15.39 -25.54 5.35
C GLY A 52 -16.41 -25.00 4.36
N TYR A 53 -16.14 -25.27 3.08
CA TYR A 53 -17.08 -25.53 1.98
C TYR A 53 -18.58 -25.30 2.25
N SER A 54 -19.17 -24.30 1.61
CA SER A 54 -20.15 -24.50 0.53
C SER A 54 -20.90 -23.22 0.18
N SER A 55 -20.98 -23.01 -1.13
CA SER A 55 -21.78 -22.04 -1.85
C SER A 55 -23.14 -21.70 -1.23
N ASN A 56 -23.47 -20.40 -1.16
CA ASN A 56 -24.50 -19.79 -2.00
C ASN A 56 -24.68 -18.30 -1.68
N ASN A 57 -24.23 -17.47 -2.62
CA ASN A 57 -24.71 -16.14 -3.00
C ASN A 57 -25.81 -15.50 -2.12
N SER A 58 -25.47 -14.42 -1.39
CA SER A 58 -25.99 -13.07 -1.67
C SER A 58 -25.68 -12.09 -0.54
N VAL A 59 -24.85 -11.10 -0.89
CA VAL A 59 -24.90 -9.71 -0.42
C VAL A 59 -24.42 -9.45 1.01
N SER A 60 -23.14 -9.10 1.08
CA SER A 60 -22.74 -7.87 1.78
C SER A 60 -21.79 -7.12 0.88
N ASN A 61 -22.41 -6.31 0.02
CA ASN A 61 -21.82 -5.26 -0.79
C ASN A 61 -21.03 -4.35 0.15
N THR A 62 -19.73 -4.61 0.25
CA THR A 62 -18.74 -3.67 0.75
C THR A 62 -17.84 -3.41 -0.45
N GLY A 63 -17.64 -2.15 -0.81
CA GLY A 63 -17.10 -1.67 -2.09
C GLY A 63 -15.65 -2.08 -2.39
N GLN A 64 -15.41 -3.38 -2.49
CA GLN A 64 -14.21 -3.97 -3.04
C GLN A 64 -14.40 -3.99 -4.55
N SER A 65 -13.51 -3.31 -5.27
CA SER A 65 -13.53 -3.16 -6.73
C SER A 65 -13.25 -4.48 -7.44
N TYR A 66 -14.09 -5.49 -7.25
CA TYR A 66 -13.90 -6.84 -7.74
C TYR A 66 -14.26 -6.95 -9.23
N TYR A 67 -13.34 -7.45 -10.05
CA TYR A 67 -13.61 -7.69 -11.46
C TYR A 67 -14.22 -9.06 -11.67
N GLN A 68 -15.38 -9.12 -12.32
CA GLN A 68 -16.05 -10.40 -12.64
C GLN A 68 -15.22 -11.28 -13.59
N ASN A 69 -14.44 -10.67 -14.47
CA ASN A 69 -13.61 -11.35 -15.46
C ASN A 69 -12.53 -10.40 -16.01
N CYS A 70 -11.57 -10.94 -16.75
CA CYS A 70 -10.50 -10.16 -17.33
C CYS A 70 -10.94 -9.13 -18.37
N THR A 71 -12.07 -9.33 -19.03
CA THR A 71 -12.63 -8.32 -19.94
C THR A 71 -13.07 -7.08 -19.17
N ALA A 72 -13.71 -7.26 -18.00
CA ALA A 72 -14.10 -6.16 -17.13
C ALA A 72 -12.87 -5.42 -16.55
N ALA A 73 -11.84 -6.16 -16.12
CA ALA A 73 -10.58 -5.57 -15.65
C ALA A 73 -9.87 -4.76 -16.75
N LYS A 74 -9.79 -5.31 -17.97
CA LYS A 74 -9.19 -4.64 -19.14
C LYS A 74 -10.00 -3.41 -19.56
N ALA A 75 -11.33 -3.49 -19.57
CA ALA A 75 -12.22 -2.37 -19.89
C ALA A 75 -12.12 -1.24 -18.85
N ALA A 76 -11.88 -1.58 -17.59
CA ALA A 76 -11.61 -0.62 -16.52
C ALA A 76 -10.18 -0.06 -16.53
N GLY A 77 -9.30 -0.56 -17.41
CA GLY A 77 -7.88 -0.16 -17.45
C GLY A 77 -7.05 -0.66 -16.26
N ALA A 78 -7.51 -1.72 -15.59
CA ALA A 78 -6.92 -2.25 -14.36
C ALA A 78 -6.16 -3.57 -14.57
N ALA A 79 -5.96 -4.00 -15.82
CA ALA A 79 -5.14 -5.16 -16.13
C ALA A 79 -3.69 -4.74 -16.46
N PRO A 80 -2.66 -5.49 -16.02
CA PRO A 80 -2.73 -6.70 -15.19
C PRO A 80 -3.20 -6.40 -13.76
N VAL A 81 -3.94 -7.35 -13.17
CA VAL A 81 -4.50 -7.25 -11.81
C VAL A 81 -3.59 -8.02 -10.86
N TYR A 82 -2.89 -7.35 -9.96
CA TYR A 82 -1.94 -8.02 -9.07
C TYR A 82 -2.62 -8.58 -7.82
N SER A 83 -2.07 -9.63 -7.22
CA SER A 83 -2.63 -10.25 -6.00
C SER A 83 -2.86 -9.29 -4.82
N ASP A 84 -2.11 -8.19 -4.77
CA ASP A 84 -2.24 -7.14 -3.75
C ASP A 84 -3.35 -6.12 -4.07
N ASP A 85 -3.91 -6.16 -5.28
CA ASP A 85 -4.97 -5.24 -5.70
C ASP A 85 -6.34 -5.67 -5.16
N PRO A 86 -7.20 -4.71 -4.76
CA PRO A 86 -8.55 -5.00 -4.26
C PRO A 86 -9.47 -5.63 -5.33
N GLY A 87 -9.08 -5.55 -6.60
CA GLY A 87 -9.80 -6.16 -7.72
C GLY A 87 -9.33 -7.56 -8.08
N TYR A 88 -8.30 -8.08 -7.42
CA TYR A 88 -7.80 -9.41 -7.66
C TYR A 88 -8.79 -10.48 -7.21
N GLY A 89 -8.90 -11.52 -8.02
CA GLY A 89 -9.55 -12.75 -7.63
C GLY A 89 -8.85 -13.93 -8.28
N PRO A 90 -8.83 -15.10 -7.63
CA PRO A 90 -8.22 -16.32 -8.17
C PRO A 90 -8.80 -16.79 -9.51
N HIS A 91 -9.95 -16.24 -9.93
CA HIS A 91 -10.59 -16.51 -11.22
C HIS A 91 -10.02 -15.64 -12.36
N LEU A 92 -9.23 -14.61 -12.04
CA LEU A 92 -8.55 -13.73 -13.00
C LEU A 92 -7.16 -14.23 -13.36
N ASP A 93 -6.55 -14.98 -12.45
CA ASP A 93 -5.22 -15.57 -12.56
C ASP A 93 -5.37 -17.06 -12.89
N ARG A 94 -5.03 -17.43 -14.12
CA ARG A 94 -5.29 -18.78 -14.65
C ARG A 94 -4.22 -19.79 -14.19
N ASP A 95 -2.99 -19.33 -14.03
CA ASP A 95 -1.83 -20.16 -13.69
C ASP A 95 -1.41 -20.05 -12.23
N GLY A 96 -1.93 -19.05 -11.51
CA GLY A 96 -1.78 -18.90 -10.06
C GLY A 96 -0.48 -18.24 -9.64
N ASP A 97 0.11 -17.42 -10.51
CA ASP A 97 1.40 -16.77 -10.27
C ASP A 97 1.29 -15.43 -9.51
N GLY A 98 0.06 -14.95 -9.27
CA GLY A 98 -0.25 -13.69 -8.61
C GLY A 98 -0.48 -12.52 -9.57
N VAL A 99 -0.51 -12.75 -10.89
CA VAL A 99 -0.75 -11.75 -11.93
C VAL A 99 -1.99 -12.14 -12.75
N GLY A 100 -3.13 -11.54 -12.41
CA GLY A 100 -4.37 -11.75 -13.13
C GLY A 100 -4.42 -11.02 -14.48
N CYS A 101 -5.06 -11.65 -15.46
CA CYS A 101 -5.42 -11.06 -16.74
C CYS A 101 -4.27 -10.66 -17.68
N GLU A 102 -3.14 -11.33 -17.56
CA GLU A 102 -2.11 -11.46 -18.61
C GLU A 102 -2.66 -11.89 -19.98
#